data_AF-A0A7C5BW39-F1
#
_entry.id   AF-A0A7C5BW39-F1
#
_cell.length_a   1.000
_cell.length_b   1.000
_cell.length_c   1.000
_cell.angle_alpha   90.00
_cell.angle_beta   90.00
_cell.angle_gamma   90.00
#
_symmetry.space_group_name_H-M   'P 1'
#
loop_
_entity.id
_entity.type
_entity.pdbx_description
1 polymer ?
#
loop_
_entity_poly.entity_id
_entity_poly.type
_entity_poly.pdbx_seq_one_letter_code
_entity_poly.pdbx_strand_id
1 'polypeptide(L)'
;MRFAVGYQLHEDEGEEPFIDIVRDYQAHIAEVYFPWGDMPSGRSPLTTRRGYTDWGAQARMEADLRALRAMGIGLDVLFNANCYGHKAISRQLESQIISVLDHLGESVGGADTVTTTSLAVARTVKRHYPRIEVRASVNMRIGTILGMEYVSELFDGYYIQRELNRNIRELAETKAWADANDKKLYLLANSGCLNYCPGQTFHDNLVAHEQEISEMRNIEGWVPHVCWQYLRDRSHWVAAMRNSWIRPEDLHHYEQLFPVVKLATRMHAQPRLVLEAYTARRHYGNLLDLLEPSFSSAFAPCFVDNRRFPEDWFTRTSTCDQRCADCTYCADVLDRVLAQAPCD
;
A
#
# COMPACT_ATOMS: atom_id res chain seq x y z
N MET A 1 -7.90 -2.05 -16.61
CA MET A 1 -7.42 -2.17 -15.22
C MET A 1 -8.28 -1.29 -14.29
N ARG A 2 -8.51 -1.71 -13.05
CA ARG A 2 -9.16 -0.91 -11.98
C ARG A 2 -8.22 -0.80 -10.76
N PHE A 3 -8.57 0.04 -9.79
CA PHE A 3 -7.72 0.33 -8.63
C PHE A 3 -8.34 -0.09 -7.30
N ALA A 4 -7.49 -0.51 -6.37
CA ALA A 4 -7.80 -0.63 -4.95
C ALA A 4 -7.27 0.60 -4.22
N VAL A 5 -8.14 1.32 -3.52
CA VAL A 5 -7.79 2.58 -2.83
C VAL A 5 -8.11 2.51 -1.34
N GLY A 6 -7.32 3.23 -0.54
CA GLY A 6 -7.44 3.21 0.91
C GLY A 6 -8.49 4.17 1.42
N TYR A 7 -9.42 3.68 2.23
CA TYR A 7 -10.39 4.48 2.94
C TYR A 7 -9.72 5.51 3.83
N GLN A 8 -10.24 6.74 3.79
CA GLN A 8 -9.90 7.83 4.69
C GLN A 8 -11.16 8.28 5.39
N LEU A 9 -11.12 8.31 6.71
CA LEU A 9 -12.18 8.91 7.50
C LEU A 9 -12.09 10.42 7.32
N HIS A 10 -13.21 11.06 6.99
CA HIS A 10 -13.27 12.51 6.91
C HIS A 10 -13.14 13.10 8.33
N GLU A 11 -12.10 13.91 8.57
CA GLU A 11 -11.69 14.37 9.90
C GLU A 11 -11.89 15.89 10.10
N ASP A 12 -11.60 16.74 9.11
CA ASP A 12 -11.52 18.20 9.30
C ASP A 12 -12.50 19.04 8.44
N GLU A 13 -12.95 20.17 8.98
CA GLU A 13 -13.71 21.19 8.24
C GLU A 13 -12.86 21.75 7.09
N GLY A 14 -13.24 21.41 5.85
CA GLY A 14 -12.57 21.86 4.62
C GLY A 14 -11.83 20.76 3.85
N GLU A 15 -11.70 19.55 4.42
CA GLU A 15 -11.27 18.39 3.67
C GLU A 15 -12.39 17.87 2.78
N GLU A 16 -12.02 17.34 1.61
CA GLU A 16 -12.97 16.70 0.73
C GLU A 16 -13.37 15.31 1.28
N PRO A 17 -14.68 15.00 1.39
CA PRO A 17 -15.10 13.66 1.81
C PRO A 17 -14.55 12.57 0.88
N PHE A 18 -13.92 11.55 1.45
CA PHE A 18 -13.34 10.44 0.67
C PHE A 18 -14.37 9.77 -0.26
N ILE A 19 -15.63 9.70 0.19
CA ILE A 19 -16.72 9.12 -0.59
C ILE A 19 -16.98 9.88 -1.90
N ASP A 20 -16.77 11.19 -1.93
CA ASP A 20 -16.96 12.03 -3.12
C ASP A 20 -15.81 11.83 -4.10
N ILE A 21 -14.59 11.65 -3.58
CA ILE A 21 -13.44 11.21 -4.39
C ILE A 21 -13.75 9.87 -5.06
N VAL A 22 -14.22 8.88 -4.31
CA VAL A 22 -14.55 7.57 -4.88
C VAL A 22 -15.66 7.67 -5.93
N ARG A 23 -16.66 8.54 -5.71
CA ARG A 23 -17.76 8.77 -6.64
C ARG A 23 -17.27 9.31 -7.99
N ASP A 24 -16.35 10.27 -7.98
CA ASP A 24 -15.80 10.85 -9.21
C ASP A 24 -15.01 9.84 -10.05
N TYR A 25 -14.34 8.88 -9.39
CA TYR A 25 -13.53 7.85 -10.06
C TYR A 25 -14.17 6.46 -10.02
N GLN A 26 -15.48 6.35 -9.77
CA GLN A 26 -16.18 5.08 -9.51
C GLN A 26 -15.91 4.01 -10.58
N ALA A 27 -15.91 4.40 -11.86
CA ALA A 27 -15.65 3.49 -12.98
C ALA A 27 -14.25 2.85 -12.94
N HIS A 28 -13.29 3.50 -12.28
CA HIS A 28 -11.90 3.07 -12.19
C HIS A 28 -11.57 2.36 -10.88
N ILE A 29 -12.40 2.46 -9.84
CA ILE A 29 -12.13 1.87 -8.53
C ILE A 29 -12.81 0.51 -8.44
N ALA A 30 -12.06 -0.56 -8.21
CA ALA A 30 -12.61 -1.90 -7.98
C ALA A 30 -13.07 -2.10 -6.54
N GLU A 31 -12.28 -1.60 -5.60
CA GLU A 31 -12.44 -1.88 -4.18
C GLU A 31 -11.84 -0.76 -3.32
N VAL A 32 -12.33 -0.66 -2.10
CA VAL A 32 -11.79 0.17 -1.04
C VAL A 32 -11.26 -0.72 0.07
N TYR A 33 -10.01 -0.52 0.45
CA TYR A 33 -9.41 -1.20 1.58
C TYR A 33 -9.41 -0.32 2.83
N PHE A 34 -9.75 -0.88 3.98
CA PHE A 34 -9.95 -0.10 5.22
C PHE A 34 -9.52 -0.88 6.47
N PRO A 35 -8.98 -0.21 7.49
CA PRO A 35 -8.84 -0.81 8.82
C PRO A 35 -10.19 -0.89 9.53
N TRP A 36 -10.27 -1.72 10.56
CA TRP A 36 -11.45 -1.73 11.44
C TRP A 36 -11.14 -1.08 12.79
N GLY A 37 -11.74 0.06 13.08
CA GLY A 37 -11.76 0.70 14.41
C GLY A 37 -10.41 0.65 15.16
N ASP A 38 -10.42 -0.06 16.29
CA ASP A 38 -9.33 -0.29 17.24
C ASP A 38 -8.45 -1.52 16.94
N MET A 39 -8.67 -2.19 15.80
CA MET A 39 -7.92 -3.39 15.45
C MET A 39 -6.54 -3.05 14.86
N PRO A 40 -5.48 -3.79 15.24
CA PRO A 40 -4.17 -3.67 14.61
C PRO A 40 -4.26 -3.89 13.10
N SER A 41 -4.05 -2.82 12.34
CA SER A 41 -4.16 -2.81 10.87
C SER A 41 -2.87 -2.39 10.18
N GLY A 42 -1.77 -2.34 10.94
CA GLY A 42 -0.48 -1.81 10.49
C GLY A 42 -0.45 -0.28 10.40
N ARG A 43 -1.19 0.43 11.27
CA ARG A 43 -1.11 1.88 11.62
C ARG A 43 -1.99 2.12 12.86
N SER A 44 -1.91 3.31 13.47
CA SER A 44 -2.83 3.79 14.52
C SER A 44 -4.33 3.64 14.14
N PRO A 45 -5.21 3.41 15.13
CA PRO A 45 -6.67 3.39 14.95
C PRO A 45 -7.20 4.66 14.29
N LEU A 46 -8.23 4.55 13.44
CA LEU A 46 -8.92 5.71 12.84
C LEU A 46 -9.75 6.50 13.86
N THR A 47 -10.13 5.87 14.98
CA THR A 47 -11.12 6.42 15.93
C THR A 47 -10.51 7.12 17.13
N THR A 48 -9.21 6.97 17.37
CA THR A 48 -8.52 7.55 18.54
C THR A 48 -7.17 8.15 18.15
N ARG A 49 -6.98 9.44 18.42
CA ARG A 49 -5.72 10.16 18.17
C ARG A 49 -5.28 10.91 19.43
N ARG A 50 -4.08 10.61 19.93
CA ARG A 50 -3.44 11.32 21.07
C ARG A 50 -4.36 11.45 22.30
N GLY A 51 -5.16 10.43 22.57
CA GLY A 51 -6.10 10.40 23.71
C GLY A 51 -7.47 11.05 23.46
N TYR A 52 -7.72 11.62 22.28
CA TYR A 52 -9.04 12.05 21.85
C TYR A 52 -9.73 10.95 21.03
N THR A 53 -10.89 10.50 21.49
CA THR A 53 -11.70 9.48 20.82
C THR A 53 -12.89 10.14 20.12
N ASP A 54 -13.00 9.93 18.81
CA ASP A 54 -14.18 10.31 18.06
C ASP A 54 -15.24 9.21 18.17
N TRP A 55 -16.20 9.44 19.05
CA TRP A 55 -17.29 8.50 19.33
C TRP A 55 -18.23 8.28 18.13
N GLY A 56 -18.23 9.18 17.14
CA GLY A 56 -19.04 9.06 15.92
C GLY A 56 -18.29 8.44 14.74
N ALA A 57 -16.97 8.32 14.81
CA ALA A 57 -16.12 7.86 13.69
C ALA A 57 -16.51 6.49 13.15
N GLN A 58 -16.81 5.55 14.05
CA GLN A 58 -17.24 4.20 13.67
C GLN A 58 -18.56 4.23 12.86
N ALA A 59 -19.55 4.99 13.34
CA ALA A 59 -20.84 5.10 12.66
C ALA A 59 -20.73 5.78 11.29
N ARG A 60 -19.85 6.79 11.16
CA ARG A 60 -19.55 7.44 9.87
C ARG A 60 -18.85 6.49 8.91
N MET A 61 -17.84 5.76 9.38
CA MET A 61 -17.19 4.72 8.57
C MET A 61 -18.19 3.69 8.06
N GLU A 62 -19.07 3.18 8.92
CA GLU A 62 -20.10 2.23 8.48
C GLU A 62 -21.07 2.84 7.45
N ALA A 63 -21.45 4.10 7.60
CA ALA A 63 -22.28 4.80 6.62
C ALA A 63 -21.57 4.90 5.26
N ASP A 64 -20.29 5.27 5.25
CA ASP A 64 -19.47 5.36 4.04
C ASP A 64 -19.29 3.98 3.39
N LEU A 65 -19.02 2.94 4.17
CA LEU A 65 -18.91 1.56 3.67
C LEU A 65 -20.22 1.07 3.01
N ARG A 66 -21.38 1.41 3.58
CA ARG A 66 -22.69 1.13 2.93
C ARG A 66 -22.82 1.90 1.61
N ALA A 67 -22.43 3.17 1.58
CA ALA A 67 -22.48 3.98 0.37
C ALA A 67 -21.55 3.42 -0.72
N LEU A 68 -20.32 3.02 -0.36
CA LEU A 68 -19.38 2.35 -1.26
C LEU A 68 -19.95 1.05 -1.84
N ARG A 69 -20.53 0.20 -0.99
CA ARG A 69 -21.17 -1.04 -1.45
C ARG A 69 -22.33 -0.75 -2.39
N ALA A 70 -23.15 0.27 -2.11
CA ALA A 70 -24.24 0.69 -2.99
C ALA A 70 -23.75 1.21 -4.37
N MET A 71 -22.51 1.70 -4.45
CA MET A 71 -21.83 2.06 -5.71
C MET A 71 -21.24 0.84 -6.45
N GLY A 72 -21.36 -0.37 -5.89
CA GLY A 72 -20.76 -1.58 -6.46
C GLY A 72 -19.25 -1.67 -6.26
N ILE A 73 -18.72 -0.97 -5.26
CA ILE A 73 -17.30 -1.02 -4.86
C ILE A 73 -17.12 -2.13 -3.82
N GLY A 74 -16.13 -3.00 -4.04
CA GLY A 74 -15.78 -4.08 -3.11
C GLY A 74 -15.17 -3.56 -1.82
N LEU A 75 -15.37 -4.30 -0.72
CA LEU A 75 -14.87 -3.97 0.61
C LEU A 75 -13.75 -4.94 1.03
N ASP A 76 -12.52 -4.43 1.17
CA ASP A 76 -11.33 -5.16 1.64
C ASP A 76 -10.95 -4.73 3.07
N VAL A 77 -11.30 -5.56 4.06
CA VAL A 77 -10.96 -5.26 5.46
C VAL A 77 -9.52 -5.68 5.78
N LEU A 78 -8.75 -4.77 6.38
CA LEU A 78 -7.35 -4.97 6.69
C LEU A 78 -7.13 -5.48 8.12
N PHE A 79 -6.74 -6.75 8.23
CA PHE A 79 -6.12 -7.32 9.43
C PHE A 79 -4.61 -7.43 9.21
N ASN A 80 -3.98 -6.27 8.99
CA ASN A 80 -2.68 -6.17 8.30
C ASN A 80 -1.51 -5.77 9.21
N ALA A 81 -1.65 -5.93 10.52
CA ALA A 81 -0.53 -5.72 11.44
C ALA A 81 0.56 -6.77 11.24
N ASN A 82 1.81 -6.32 11.04
CA ASN A 82 2.94 -7.23 10.82
C ASN A 82 3.23 -8.11 12.04
N CYS A 83 2.86 -7.65 13.24
CA CYS A 83 3.02 -8.37 14.48
C CYS A 83 1.75 -8.21 15.34
N TYR A 84 1.27 -9.32 15.90
CA TYR A 84 0.17 -9.36 16.88
C TYR A 84 0.68 -9.66 18.30
N GLY A 85 2.00 -9.60 18.51
CA GLY A 85 2.67 -9.91 19.78
C GLY A 85 2.28 -11.29 20.33
N HIS A 86 2.02 -11.33 21.64
CA HIS A 86 1.64 -12.56 22.35
C HIS A 86 0.28 -13.14 21.91
N LYS A 87 -0.54 -12.37 21.17
CA LYS A 87 -1.86 -12.81 20.69
C LYS A 87 -1.82 -13.55 19.36
N ALA A 88 -0.67 -13.62 18.69
CA ALA A 88 -0.54 -14.03 17.29
C ALA A 88 -1.18 -15.38 16.91
N ILE A 89 -1.30 -16.33 17.86
CA ILE A 89 -1.95 -17.64 17.66
C ILE A 89 -3.03 -17.93 18.71
N SER A 90 -3.58 -16.88 19.33
CA SER A 90 -4.52 -17.02 20.44
C SER A 90 -5.97 -17.17 19.97
N ARG A 91 -6.80 -17.84 20.80
CA ARG A 91 -8.26 -17.82 20.63
C ARG A 91 -8.85 -16.42 20.72
N GLN A 92 -8.19 -15.53 21.46
CA GLN A 92 -8.59 -14.13 21.54
C GLN A 92 -8.52 -13.47 20.17
N LEU A 93 -7.40 -13.61 19.46
CA LEU A 93 -7.27 -13.08 18.11
C LEU A 93 -8.30 -13.72 17.18
N GLU A 94 -8.45 -15.04 17.19
CA GLU A 94 -9.48 -15.73 16.37
C GLU A 94 -10.89 -15.15 16.63
N SER A 95 -11.27 -14.99 17.89
CA SER A 95 -12.60 -14.46 18.27
C SER A 95 -12.79 -13.01 17.87
N GLN A 96 -11.73 -12.18 17.96
CA GLN A 96 -11.78 -10.79 17.52
C GLN A 96 -12.01 -10.67 16.02
N ILE A 97 -11.32 -11.48 15.21
CA ILE A 97 -11.52 -11.50 13.75
C ILE A 97 -12.96 -11.88 13.41
N ILE A 98 -13.49 -12.94 14.03
CA ILE A 98 -14.88 -13.39 13.85
C ILE A 98 -15.86 -12.29 14.25
N SER A 99 -15.69 -11.70 15.45
CA SER A 99 -16.53 -10.61 15.95
C SER A 99 -16.62 -9.43 14.98
N VAL A 100 -15.50 -9.03 14.38
CA VAL A 100 -15.48 -7.92 13.41
C VAL A 100 -16.18 -8.30 12.11
N LEU A 101 -15.94 -9.52 11.59
CA LEU A 101 -16.56 -9.97 10.34
C LEU A 101 -18.06 -10.19 10.47
N ASP A 102 -18.53 -10.69 11.63
CA ASP A 102 -19.96 -10.79 11.93
C ASP A 102 -20.61 -9.42 11.96
N HIS A 103 -20.01 -8.46 12.68
CA HIS A 103 -20.51 -7.09 12.72
C HIS A 103 -20.52 -6.44 11.34
N LEU A 104 -19.49 -6.62 10.52
CA LEU A 104 -19.48 -6.16 9.13
C LEU A 104 -20.61 -6.79 8.30
N GLY A 105 -20.88 -8.08 8.51
CA GLY A 105 -22.00 -8.80 7.93
C GLY A 105 -23.34 -8.13 8.22
N GLU A 106 -23.58 -7.83 9.49
CA GLU A 106 -24.83 -7.23 9.97
C GLU A 106 -24.96 -5.75 9.58
N SER A 107 -23.88 -4.98 9.70
CA SER A 107 -23.90 -3.52 9.59
C SER A 107 -23.78 -3.01 8.16
N VAL A 108 -22.99 -3.66 7.29
CA VAL A 108 -22.66 -3.16 5.94
C VAL A 108 -22.80 -4.21 4.84
N GLY A 109 -23.33 -5.39 5.15
CA GLY A 109 -23.52 -6.48 4.19
C GLY A 109 -22.28 -7.36 3.97
N GLY A 110 -21.29 -7.29 4.87
CA GLY A 110 -20.09 -8.12 4.87
C GLY A 110 -18.85 -7.46 4.26
N ALA A 111 -17.73 -8.18 4.30
CA ALA A 111 -16.52 -7.88 3.56
C ALA A 111 -16.40 -8.83 2.37
N ASP A 112 -15.90 -8.35 1.24
CA ASP A 112 -15.65 -9.16 0.04
C ASP A 112 -14.23 -9.75 0.06
N THR A 113 -13.31 -9.08 0.75
CA THR A 113 -11.90 -9.46 0.85
C THR A 113 -11.36 -9.20 2.25
N VAL A 114 -10.42 -10.04 2.68
CA VAL A 114 -9.54 -9.79 3.82
C VAL A 114 -8.09 -9.81 3.36
N THR A 115 -7.39 -8.70 3.50
CA THR A 115 -5.93 -8.64 3.32
C THR A 115 -5.22 -8.72 4.67
N THR A 116 -4.28 -9.66 4.81
CA THR A 116 -3.55 -9.89 6.07
C THR A 116 -2.10 -10.29 5.87
N THR A 117 -1.28 -10.02 6.88
CA THR A 117 0.08 -10.54 7.08
C THR A 117 0.11 -11.80 7.95
N SER A 118 -0.99 -12.16 8.61
CA SER A 118 -1.01 -13.21 9.64
C SER A 118 -1.60 -14.51 9.10
N LEU A 119 -0.81 -15.59 9.22
CA LEU A 119 -1.27 -16.93 8.87
C LEU A 119 -2.43 -17.39 9.77
N ALA A 120 -2.45 -16.96 11.04
CA ALA A 120 -3.54 -17.28 11.95
C ALA A 120 -4.85 -16.61 11.51
N VAL A 121 -4.78 -15.33 11.11
CA VAL A 121 -5.94 -14.60 10.57
C VAL A 121 -6.41 -15.24 9.26
N ALA A 122 -5.50 -15.50 8.32
CA ALA A 122 -5.83 -16.15 7.05
C ALA A 122 -6.55 -17.49 7.28
N ARG A 123 -5.99 -18.34 8.15
CA ARG A 123 -6.61 -19.62 8.54
C ARG A 123 -7.99 -19.43 9.16
N THR A 124 -8.16 -18.47 10.06
CA THR A 124 -9.45 -18.17 10.70
C THR A 124 -10.49 -17.78 9.65
N VAL A 125 -10.15 -16.88 8.73
CA VAL A 125 -11.09 -16.44 7.68
C VAL A 125 -11.44 -17.58 6.74
N LYS A 126 -10.46 -18.35 6.24
CA LYS A 126 -10.73 -19.51 5.37
C LYS A 126 -11.63 -20.55 6.02
N ARG A 127 -11.53 -20.71 7.34
CA ARG A 127 -12.33 -21.69 8.10
C ARG A 127 -13.77 -21.24 8.33
N HIS A 128 -13.97 -20.01 8.75
CA HIS A 128 -15.29 -19.52 9.22
C HIS A 128 -16.06 -18.75 8.13
N TYR A 129 -15.35 -18.17 7.16
CA TYR A 129 -15.92 -17.34 6.09
C TYR A 129 -15.34 -17.73 4.71
N PRO A 130 -15.56 -18.98 4.23
CA PRO A 130 -14.90 -19.51 3.03
C PRO A 130 -15.25 -18.78 1.72
N ARG A 131 -16.25 -17.88 1.74
CA ARG A 131 -16.64 -17.04 0.60
C ARG A 131 -15.86 -15.72 0.51
N ILE A 132 -15.19 -15.31 1.58
CA ILE A 132 -14.36 -14.11 1.59
C ILE A 132 -13.01 -14.46 0.95
N GLU A 133 -12.58 -13.65 -0.02
CA GLU A 133 -11.26 -13.81 -0.62
C GLU A 133 -10.17 -13.41 0.40
N VAL A 134 -9.19 -14.28 0.63
CA VAL A 134 -8.09 -14.01 1.56
C VAL A 134 -6.82 -13.67 0.78
N ARG A 135 -6.30 -12.46 0.96
CA ARG A 135 -5.11 -11.98 0.26
C ARG A 135 -3.90 -11.85 1.16
N ALA A 136 -2.78 -12.39 0.70
CA ALA A 136 -1.48 -12.17 1.32
C ALA A 136 -1.06 -10.72 1.09
N SER A 137 -0.79 -10.02 2.18
CA SER A 137 -0.36 -8.62 2.14
C SER A 137 1.01 -8.44 1.49
N VAL A 138 1.19 -7.29 0.85
CA VAL A 138 2.47 -6.85 0.30
C VAL A 138 3.59 -6.85 1.36
N ASN A 139 3.24 -6.65 2.63
CA ASN A 139 4.19 -6.64 3.74
C ASN A 139 4.72 -8.03 4.11
N MET A 140 4.10 -9.12 3.63
CA MET A 140 4.66 -10.46 3.76
C MET A 140 5.89 -10.67 2.87
N ARG A 141 6.09 -9.82 1.84
CA ARG A 141 7.22 -9.88 0.90
C ARG A 141 7.34 -11.25 0.22
N ILE A 142 6.21 -11.83 -0.17
CA ILE A 142 6.20 -13.08 -0.94
C ILE A 142 6.50 -12.71 -2.40
N GLY A 143 7.74 -12.94 -2.81
CA GLY A 143 8.23 -12.62 -4.15
C GLY A 143 8.56 -13.82 -5.04
N THR A 144 8.49 -15.05 -4.51
CA THR A 144 8.84 -16.26 -5.28
C THR A 144 7.67 -17.23 -5.33
N ILE A 145 7.60 -18.00 -6.41
CA ILE A 145 6.63 -19.10 -6.57
C ILE A 145 6.70 -20.05 -5.36
N LEU A 146 7.91 -20.45 -4.96
CA LEU A 146 8.12 -21.33 -3.80
C LEU A 146 7.54 -20.73 -2.50
N GLY A 147 7.70 -19.42 -2.30
CA GLY A 147 7.10 -18.73 -1.16
C GLY A 147 5.57 -18.74 -1.20
N MET A 148 4.96 -18.63 -2.38
CA MET A 148 3.51 -18.74 -2.56
C MET A 148 3.02 -20.17 -2.29
N GLU A 149 3.75 -21.19 -2.76
CA GLU A 149 3.44 -22.61 -2.54
C GLU A 149 3.39 -22.96 -1.05
N TYR A 150 4.31 -22.44 -0.23
CA TYR A 150 4.32 -22.70 1.21
C TYR A 150 3.06 -22.26 1.95
N VAL A 151 2.31 -21.31 1.40
CA VAL A 151 1.12 -20.74 2.02
C VAL A 151 -0.11 -20.80 1.12
N SER A 152 -0.08 -21.61 0.05
CA SER A 152 -1.13 -21.67 -0.98
C SER A 152 -2.50 -22.07 -0.43
N GLU A 153 -2.55 -22.90 0.61
CA GLU A 153 -3.79 -23.30 1.26
C GLU A 153 -4.44 -22.18 2.10
N LEU A 154 -3.67 -21.15 2.45
CA LEU A 154 -4.13 -20.06 3.31
C LEU A 154 -4.63 -18.84 2.52
N PHE A 155 -4.17 -18.65 1.29
CA PHE A 155 -4.41 -17.45 0.50
C PHE A 155 -4.98 -17.76 -0.88
N ASP A 156 -5.94 -16.95 -1.30
CA ASP A 156 -6.56 -16.97 -2.63
C ASP A 156 -5.82 -16.04 -3.61
N GLY A 157 -5.09 -15.05 -3.08
CA GLY A 157 -4.25 -14.19 -3.90
C GLY A 157 -3.14 -13.49 -3.13
N TYR A 158 -2.21 -12.89 -3.88
CA TYR A 158 -0.97 -12.36 -3.35
C TYR A 158 -0.73 -10.95 -3.88
N TYR A 159 -0.55 -10.00 -2.96
CA TYR A 159 0.18 -8.80 -3.30
C TYR A 159 1.67 -9.16 -3.43
N ILE A 160 2.18 -9.11 -4.65
CA ILE A 160 3.57 -9.49 -4.92
C ILE A 160 4.54 -8.57 -4.19
N GLN A 161 5.70 -9.11 -3.81
CA GLN A 161 6.79 -8.34 -3.27
C GLN A 161 7.13 -7.15 -4.18
N ARG A 162 7.11 -5.94 -3.61
CA ARG A 162 7.23 -4.67 -4.35
C ARG A 162 8.53 -4.57 -5.13
N GLU A 163 9.62 -5.13 -4.60
CA GLU A 163 10.94 -5.11 -5.24
C GLU A 163 10.92 -5.70 -6.67
N LEU A 164 9.92 -6.53 -6.98
CA LEU A 164 9.71 -7.16 -8.29
C LEU A 164 8.83 -6.33 -9.23
N ASN A 165 8.25 -5.22 -8.77
CA ASN A 165 7.32 -4.40 -9.57
C ASN A 165 7.87 -3.99 -10.93
N ARG A 166 9.18 -3.87 -11.09
CA ARG A 166 9.79 -3.56 -12.39
C ARG A 166 10.31 -4.80 -13.11
N ASN A 167 10.47 -5.96 -12.47
CA ASN A 167 10.97 -7.14 -13.15
C ASN A 167 9.85 -7.87 -13.92
N ILE A 168 9.52 -7.38 -15.12
CA ILE A 168 8.39 -7.87 -15.93
C ILE A 168 8.48 -9.37 -16.23
N ARG A 169 9.70 -9.90 -16.39
CA ARG A 169 9.90 -11.33 -16.61
C ARG A 169 9.43 -12.14 -15.40
N GLU A 170 9.90 -11.81 -14.20
CA GLU A 170 9.50 -12.49 -12.97
C GLU A 170 7.99 -12.31 -12.70
N LEU A 171 7.43 -11.13 -12.98
CA LEU A 171 5.99 -10.90 -12.85
C LEU A 171 5.18 -11.79 -13.79
N ALA A 172 5.62 -11.97 -15.04
CA ALA A 172 4.97 -12.85 -16.00
C ALA A 172 5.06 -14.33 -15.60
N GLU A 173 6.23 -14.79 -15.15
CA GLU A 173 6.44 -16.15 -14.64
C GLU A 173 5.55 -16.42 -13.41
N THR A 174 5.49 -15.47 -12.47
CA THR A 174 4.65 -15.58 -11.26
C THR A 174 3.16 -15.54 -11.60
N LYS A 175 2.74 -14.70 -12.55
CA LYS A 175 1.35 -14.64 -13.01
C LYS A 175 0.90 -15.95 -13.66
N ALA A 176 1.76 -16.57 -14.48
CA ALA A 176 1.47 -17.85 -15.11
C ALA A 176 1.28 -18.96 -14.06
N TRP A 177 2.13 -19.00 -13.03
CA TRP A 177 1.96 -19.92 -11.90
C TRP A 177 0.65 -19.65 -11.14
N ALA A 178 0.34 -18.39 -10.85
CA ALA A 178 -0.87 -18.02 -10.13
C ALA A 178 -2.14 -18.49 -10.88
N ASP A 179 -2.22 -18.22 -12.18
CA ASP A 179 -3.35 -18.65 -13.03
C ASP A 179 -3.49 -20.18 -13.06
N ALA A 180 -2.38 -20.90 -13.17
CA ALA A 180 -2.37 -22.37 -13.20
C ALA A 180 -2.82 -23.01 -11.88
N ASN A 181 -2.77 -22.27 -10.77
CA ASN A 181 -3.10 -22.75 -9.43
C ASN A 181 -4.35 -22.08 -8.84
N ASP A 182 -5.18 -21.45 -9.68
CA ASP A 182 -6.39 -20.72 -9.28
C ASP A 182 -6.11 -19.66 -8.19
N LYS A 183 -4.96 -18.97 -8.34
CA LYS A 183 -4.53 -17.87 -7.47
C LYS A 183 -4.59 -16.54 -8.21
N LYS A 184 -4.80 -15.47 -7.46
CA LYS A 184 -4.80 -14.09 -7.97
C LYS A 184 -3.51 -13.37 -7.62
N LEU A 185 -3.11 -12.46 -8.49
CA LEU A 185 -1.92 -11.62 -8.29
C LEU A 185 -2.31 -10.14 -8.28
N TYR A 186 -1.77 -9.42 -7.31
CA TYR A 186 -2.02 -8.01 -7.06
C TYR A 186 -0.70 -7.26 -6.92
N LEU A 187 -0.72 -5.95 -7.19
CA LEU A 187 0.47 -5.11 -7.17
C LEU A 187 0.19 -3.79 -6.45
N LEU A 188 1.19 -3.25 -5.75
CA LEU A 188 1.16 -1.92 -5.15
C LEU A 188 2.05 -0.97 -5.96
N ALA A 189 1.47 0.02 -6.66
CA ALA A 189 2.19 0.79 -7.67
C ALA A 189 2.99 2.00 -7.14
N ASN A 190 2.52 2.67 -6.10
CA ASN A 190 3.08 3.95 -5.63
C ASN A 190 3.77 3.84 -4.26
N SER A 191 4.43 2.71 -4.00
CA SER A 191 5.22 2.56 -2.78
C SER A 191 6.46 3.46 -2.79
N GLY A 192 6.59 4.30 -1.77
CA GLY A 192 7.79 5.10 -1.52
C GLY A 192 8.94 4.33 -0.87
N CYS A 193 8.70 3.15 -0.28
CA CYS A 193 9.74 2.39 0.43
C CYS A 193 11.03 2.19 -0.40
N LEU A 194 12.18 2.28 0.28
CA LEU A 194 13.46 1.92 -0.32
C LEU A 194 13.46 0.46 -0.76
N ASN A 195 13.99 0.19 -1.96
CA ASN A 195 14.10 -1.17 -2.48
C ASN A 195 15.01 -2.02 -1.59
N TYR A 196 14.57 -3.24 -1.21
CA TYR A 196 15.31 -4.15 -0.32
C TYR A 196 15.78 -3.51 1.01
N CYS A 197 14.96 -2.62 1.58
CA CYS A 197 15.29 -1.92 2.81
C CYS A 197 15.50 -2.90 3.98
N PRO A 198 16.68 -2.93 4.63
CA PRO A 198 16.94 -3.84 5.75
C PRO A 198 16.12 -3.49 7.00
N GLY A 199 15.71 -2.21 7.13
CA GLY A 199 14.88 -1.75 8.25
C GLY A 199 13.39 -2.06 8.11
N GLN A 200 12.95 -2.68 7.01
CA GLN A 200 11.53 -2.82 6.72
C GLN A 200 10.77 -3.63 7.77
N THR A 201 11.26 -4.81 8.17
CA THR A 201 10.60 -5.63 9.20
C THR A 201 10.49 -4.87 10.53
N PHE A 202 11.54 -4.12 10.89
CA PHE A 202 11.54 -3.31 12.10
C PHE A 202 10.48 -2.20 12.02
N HIS A 203 10.45 -1.47 10.91
CA HIS A 203 9.45 -0.43 10.66
C HIS A 203 8.02 -0.97 10.66
N ASP A 204 7.75 -2.08 9.96
CA ASP A 204 6.43 -2.69 9.89
C ASP A 204 5.96 -3.18 11.29
N ASN A 205 6.90 -3.59 12.16
CA ASN A 205 6.62 -3.91 13.57
C ASN A 205 6.36 -2.66 14.43
N LEU A 206 7.15 -1.59 14.28
CA LEU A 206 6.90 -0.32 14.98
C LEU A 206 5.48 0.18 14.70
N VAL A 207 5.09 0.05 13.45
CA VAL A 207 3.79 0.44 12.94
C VAL A 207 2.66 -0.45 13.47
N ALA A 208 2.90 -1.76 13.58
CA ALA A 208 1.94 -2.70 14.16
C ALA A 208 1.70 -2.45 15.66
N HIS A 209 2.67 -1.86 16.35
CA HIS A 209 2.65 -1.56 17.78
C HIS A 209 2.68 -0.05 18.07
N GLU A 210 2.24 0.78 17.12
CA GLU A 210 2.35 2.25 17.22
C GLU A 210 1.62 2.78 18.45
N GLN A 211 0.46 2.20 18.79
CA GLN A 211 -0.31 2.57 19.97
C GLN A 211 0.51 2.35 21.24
N GLU A 212 1.03 1.15 21.46
CA GLU A 212 1.83 0.85 22.65
C GLU A 212 3.12 1.70 22.69
N ILE A 213 3.77 1.90 21.55
CA ILE A 213 5.00 2.71 21.45
C ILE A 213 4.73 4.19 21.76
N SER A 214 3.55 4.71 21.40
CA SER A 214 3.17 6.10 21.66
C SER A 214 3.00 6.41 23.15
N GLU A 215 2.74 5.38 23.96
CA GLU A 215 2.59 5.48 25.42
C GLU A 215 3.94 5.36 26.15
N MET A 216 5.03 5.07 25.43
CA MET A 216 6.36 4.90 25.99
C MET A 216 7.23 6.14 25.84
N ARG A 217 8.16 6.34 26.79
CA ARG A 217 9.27 7.29 26.62
C ARG A 217 10.32 6.67 25.70
N ASN A 218 10.24 7.00 24.42
CA ASN A 218 11.16 6.52 23.40
C ASN A 218 12.58 7.11 23.54
N ILE A 219 13.57 6.44 22.92
CA ILE A 219 14.98 6.84 22.94
C ILE A 219 15.12 8.24 22.32
N GLU A 220 15.69 9.17 23.08
CA GLU A 220 15.84 10.56 22.67
C GLU A 220 16.79 10.71 21.48
N GLY A 221 16.42 11.56 20.51
CA GLY A 221 17.26 11.90 19.36
C GLY A 221 17.39 10.82 18.28
N TRP A 222 16.75 9.66 18.43
CA TRP A 222 16.84 8.58 17.45
C TRP A 222 15.62 8.52 16.52
N VAL A 223 15.86 8.47 15.22
CA VAL A 223 14.83 8.28 14.19
C VAL A 223 15.00 6.88 13.59
N PRO A 224 14.05 5.94 13.81
CA PRO A 224 14.20 4.56 13.37
C PRO A 224 13.94 4.36 11.86
N HIS A 225 13.48 5.40 11.17
CA HIS A 225 13.14 5.33 9.75
C HIS A 225 14.40 5.42 8.87
N VAL A 226 14.90 4.26 8.45
CA VAL A 226 16.09 4.13 7.60
C VAL A 226 16.01 5.01 6.35
N CYS A 227 14.86 5.03 5.68
CA CYS A 227 14.67 5.81 4.46
C CYS A 227 14.85 7.32 4.67
N TRP A 228 14.20 7.87 5.69
CA TRP A 228 14.31 9.29 6.04
C TRP A 228 15.71 9.67 6.49
N GLN A 229 16.41 8.79 7.22
CA GLN A 229 17.79 9.06 7.61
C GLN A 229 18.74 9.01 6.41
N TYR A 230 18.58 8.02 5.54
CA TYR A 230 19.45 7.80 4.37
C TYR A 230 19.33 8.93 3.34
N LEU A 231 18.10 9.37 3.06
CA LEU A 231 17.80 10.42 2.05
C LEU A 231 18.08 11.85 2.52
N ARG A 232 18.49 12.07 3.78
CA ARG A 232 19.00 13.38 4.24
C ARG A 232 20.27 13.80 3.52
N ASP A 233 21.08 12.83 3.10
CA ASP A 233 22.25 13.09 2.26
C ASP A 233 21.83 13.06 0.78
N ARG A 234 22.08 14.18 0.10
CA ARG A 234 21.80 14.34 -1.33
C ARG A 234 22.53 13.30 -2.19
N SER A 235 23.71 12.83 -1.76
CA SER A 235 24.46 11.79 -2.47
C SER A 235 23.69 10.47 -2.59
N HIS A 236 22.70 10.25 -1.71
CA HIS A 236 21.87 9.05 -1.68
C HIS A 236 20.56 9.17 -2.46
N TRP A 237 20.23 10.34 -3.03
CA TRP A 237 18.95 10.57 -3.70
C TRP A 237 18.70 9.64 -4.90
N VAL A 238 19.76 9.13 -5.53
CA VAL A 238 19.65 8.12 -6.60
C VAL A 238 18.89 6.86 -6.14
N ALA A 239 18.87 6.56 -4.84
CA ALA A 239 18.09 5.47 -4.29
C ALA A 239 16.59 5.61 -4.58
N ALA A 240 16.05 6.85 -4.60
CA ALA A 240 14.64 7.08 -4.95
C ALA A 240 14.30 6.62 -6.37
N MET A 241 15.24 6.70 -7.32
CA MET A 241 15.06 6.21 -8.69
C MET A 241 15.09 4.68 -8.76
N ARG A 242 15.79 4.03 -7.83
CA ARG A 242 15.97 2.57 -7.75
C ARG A 242 14.82 1.86 -6.99
N ASN A 243 13.87 2.60 -6.45
CA ASN A 243 12.71 2.07 -5.73
C ASN A 243 11.72 1.33 -6.64
N SER A 244 10.69 0.76 -6.03
CA SER A 244 9.71 -0.12 -6.66
C SER A 244 8.48 0.57 -7.26
N TRP A 245 8.42 1.90 -7.26
CA TRP A 245 7.26 2.61 -7.81
C TRP A 245 7.14 2.43 -9.34
N ILE A 246 5.91 2.53 -9.83
CA ILE A 246 5.55 2.50 -11.25
C ILE A 246 4.93 3.85 -11.60
N ARG A 247 5.42 4.50 -12.66
CA ARG A 247 4.83 5.77 -13.13
C ARG A 247 3.42 5.52 -13.65
N PRO A 248 2.51 6.48 -13.51
CA PRO A 248 1.20 6.41 -14.13
C PRO A 248 1.25 6.11 -15.64
N GLU A 249 2.23 6.68 -16.35
CA GLU A 249 2.42 6.49 -17.79
C GLU A 249 2.80 5.04 -18.15
N ASP A 250 3.53 4.35 -17.28
CA ASP A 250 4.05 3.00 -17.53
C ASP A 250 3.03 1.90 -17.20
N LEU A 251 1.87 2.26 -16.63
CA LEU A 251 0.88 1.31 -16.11
C LEU A 251 0.29 0.39 -17.20
N HIS A 252 0.27 0.85 -18.45
CA HIS A 252 -0.26 0.09 -19.58
C HIS A 252 0.50 -1.24 -19.81
N HIS A 253 1.76 -1.33 -19.40
CA HIS A 253 2.54 -2.56 -19.48
C HIS A 253 2.10 -3.65 -18.48
N TYR A 254 1.29 -3.30 -17.49
CA TYR A 254 0.90 -4.18 -16.39
C TYR A 254 -0.54 -4.70 -16.50
N GLU A 255 -1.34 -4.19 -17.44
CA GLU A 255 -2.78 -4.45 -17.50
C GLU A 255 -3.17 -5.92 -17.67
N GLN A 256 -2.37 -6.68 -18.42
CA GLN A 256 -2.60 -8.11 -18.64
C GLN A 256 -2.20 -8.96 -17.43
N LEU A 257 -1.29 -8.44 -16.61
CA LEU A 257 -0.77 -9.14 -15.44
C LEU A 257 -1.64 -8.88 -14.19
N PHE A 258 -2.18 -7.67 -14.06
CA PHE A 258 -2.87 -7.22 -12.86
C PHE A 258 -4.20 -6.52 -13.21
N PRO A 259 -5.36 -7.21 -13.08
CA PRO A 259 -6.65 -6.57 -13.33
C PRO A 259 -6.96 -5.47 -12.31
N VAL A 260 -6.46 -5.62 -11.08
CA VAL A 260 -6.57 -4.65 -9.98
C VAL A 260 -5.18 -4.29 -9.47
N VAL A 261 -4.90 -2.98 -9.39
CA VAL A 261 -3.66 -2.42 -8.82
C VAL A 261 -3.99 -1.59 -7.59
N LYS A 262 -3.28 -1.81 -6.50
CA LYS A 262 -3.41 -1.04 -5.28
C LYS A 262 -2.61 0.24 -5.35
N LEU A 263 -3.24 1.31 -4.89
CA LEU A 263 -2.64 2.62 -4.67
C LEU A 263 -2.64 2.87 -3.15
N ALA A 264 -1.47 3.14 -2.59
CA ALA A 264 -1.30 3.52 -1.19
C ALA A 264 -1.84 4.94 -0.97
N THR A 265 -3.16 5.05 -0.75
CA THR A 265 -3.84 6.34 -0.52
C THR A 265 -4.33 6.51 0.91
N ARG A 266 -4.40 5.45 1.73
CA ARG A 266 -4.97 5.50 3.10
C ARG A 266 -4.39 6.60 3.99
N MET A 267 -3.09 6.86 3.93
CA MET A 267 -2.43 7.92 4.73
C MET A 267 -1.95 9.08 3.86
N HIS A 268 -2.29 9.05 2.57
CA HIS A 268 -1.77 10.01 1.61
C HIS A 268 -2.48 11.34 1.80
N ALA A 269 -1.72 12.43 1.89
CA ALA A 269 -2.28 13.76 2.12
C ALA A 269 -3.14 14.27 0.94
N GLN A 270 -2.93 13.72 -0.26
CA GLN A 270 -3.64 14.11 -1.49
C GLN A 270 -4.10 12.87 -2.26
N PRO A 271 -5.09 12.09 -1.76
CA PRO A 271 -5.53 10.86 -2.42
C PRO A 271 -6.09 11.11 -3.84
N ARG A 272 -6.77 12.24 -4.06
CA ARG A 272 -7.30 12.65 -5.36
C ARG A 272 -6.20 12.86 -6.39
N LEU A 273 -5.05 13.44 -6.00
CA LEU A 273 -3.90 13.62 -6.89
C LEU A 273 -3.41 12.27 -7.42
N VAL A 274 -3.27 11.28 -6.53
CA VAL A 274 -2.84 9.93 -6.89
C VAL A 274 -3.86 9.28 -7.83
N LEU A 275 -5.15 9.36 -7.50
CA LEU A 275 -6.21 8.81 -8.33
C LEU A 275 -6.25 9.46 -9.72
N GLU A 276 -6.24 10.78 -9.81
CA GLU A 276 -6.19 11.51 -11.09
C GLU A 276 -4.99 11.06 -11.92
N ALA A 277 -3.79 11.05 -11.32
CA ALA A 277 -2.57 10.66 -12.01
C ALA A 277 -2.67 9.25 -12.62
N TYR A 278 -3.03 8.25 -11.82
CA TYR A 278 -3.08 6.85 -12.26
C TYR A 278 -4.27 6.53 -13.17
N THR A 279 -5.42 7.19 -12.99
CA THR A 279 -6.60 7.00 -13.87
C THR A 279 -6.39 7.69 -15.22
N ALA A 280 -5.81 8.90 -15.24
CA ALA A 280 -5.44 9.61 -16.47
C ALA A 280 -4.16 9.08 -17.13
N ARG A 281 -3.43 8.18 -16.47
CA ARG A 281 -2.12 7.64 -16.89
C ARG A 281 -1.09 8.72 -17.19
N ARG A 282 -1.14 9.80 -16.41
CA ARG A 282 -0.33 10.99 -16.66
C ARG A 282 -0.21 11.82 -15.40
N HIS A 283 1.00 12.26 -15.07
CA HIS A 283 1.22 13.19 -13.96
C HIS A 283 2.08 14.38 -14.36
N TYR A 284 1.60 15.57 -14.01
CA TYR A 284 2.26 16.85 -14.21
C TYR A 284 2.73 17.38 -12.86
N GLY A 285 4.01 17.15 -12.53
CA GLY A 285 4.59 17.67 -11.30
C GLY A 285 5.66 16.76 -10.74
N ASN A 286 5.85 16.89 -9.43
CA ASN A 286 6.80 16.08 -8.69
C ASN A 286 6.30 14.64 -8.54
N LEU A 287 7.06 13.67 -9.04
CA LEU A 287 6.74 12.25 -8.93
C LEU A 287 6.66 11.79 -7.48
N LEU A 288 7.48 12.35 -6.60
CA LEU A 288 7.53 11.94 -5.18
C LEU A 288 6.24 12.28 -4.41
N ASP A 289 5.42 13.20 -4.93
CA ASP A 289 4.11 13.53 -4.36
C ASP A 289 3.06 12.46 -4.62
N LEU A 290 3.33 11.48 -5.49
CA LEU A 290 2.43 10.34 -5.72
C LEU A 290 2.70 9.16 -4.77
N LEU A 291 3.83 9.17 -4.07
CA LEU A 291 4.34 8.01 -3.35
C LEU A 291 3.91 8.03 -1.88
N GLU A 292 3.80 6.84 -1.29
CA GLU A 292 3.60 6.68 0.16
C GLU A 292 4.70 5.77 0.75
N PRO A 293 5.58 6.28 1.64
CA PRO A 293 5.67 7.69 2.05
C PRO A 293 6.15 8.59 0.91
N SER A 294 5.71 9.85 0.92
CA SER A 294 6.25 10.88 0.04
C SER A 294 7.58 11.41 0.57
N PHE A 295 8.58 11.51 -0.29
CA PHE A 295 9.91 12.06 0.04
C PHE A 295 10.14 13.47 -0.50
N SER A 296 9.09 14.15 -0.94
CA SER A 296 9.20 15.50 -1.50
C SER A 296 9.86 16.49 -0.54
N SER A 297 9.56 16.39 0.76
CA SER A 297 10.20 17.22 1.78
C SER A 297 11.68 16.94 1.97
N ALA A 298 12.15 15.70 1.74
CA ALA A 298 13.58 15.38 1.77
C ALA A 298 14.32 15.94 0.55
N PHE A 299 13.62 16.12 -0.58
CA PHE A 299 14.19 16.64 -1.82
C PHE A 299 14.12 18.16 -1.92
N ALA A 300 13.30 18.81 -1.09
CA ALA A 300 13.14 20.27 -1.09
C ALA A 300 14.49 21.01 -0.98
N PRO A 301 14.70 22.11 -1.74
CA PRO A 301 13.75 22.77 -2.66
C PRO A 301 13.70 22.15 -4.07
N CYS A 302 14.35 21.00 -4.28
CA CYS A 302 14.28 20.27 -5.54
C CYS A 302 13.04 19.35 -5.60
N PHE A 303 12.66 18.97 -6.81
CA PHE A 303 11.61 17.99 -7.07
C PHE A 303 11.95 17.13 -8.29
N VAL A 304 11.27 15.98 -8.41
CA VAL A 304 11.45 15.04 -9.53
C VAL A 304 10.38 15.32 -10.58
N ASP A 305 10.68 16.10 -11.63
CA ASP A 305 9.72 16.40 -12.70
C ASP A 305 9.38 15.13 -13.51
N ASN A 306 8.17 14.60 -13.30
CA ASN A 306 7.72 13.36 -13.93
C ASN A 306 7.77 13.40 -15.47
N ARG A 307 7.66 14.59 -16.09
CA ARG A 307 7.70 14.73 -17.56
C ARG A 307 9.09 14.58 -18.15
N ARG A 308 10.12 14.79 -17.33
CA ARG A 308 11.51 14.80 -17.82
C ARG A 308 12.11 13.41 -17.89
N PHE A 309 11.42 12.35 -17.44
CA PHE A 309 11.90 10.98 -17.58
C PHE A 309 12.19 10.63 -19.05
N PRO A 310 13.24 9.85 -19.33
CA PRO A 310 13.51 9.41 -20.69
C PRO A 310 12.45 8.41 -21.17
N GLU A 311 12.22 8.36 -22.48
CA GLU A 311 11.29 7.41 -23.11
C GLU A 311 11.70 5.95 -22.87
N ASP A 312 13.01 5.70 -22.71
CA ASP A 312 13.53 4.36 -22.46
C ASP A 312 13.46 3.91 -20.98
N TRP A 313 12.92 4.75 -20.08
CA TRP A 313 12.84 4.47 -18.63
C TRP A 313 12.26 3.10 -18.32
N PHE A 314 11.06 2.82 -18.85
CA PHE A 314 10.40 1.54 -18.62
C PHE A 314 11.23 0.39 -19.19
N THR A 315 11.65 0.46 -20.45
CA THR A 315 12.41 -0.61 -21.11
C THR A 315 13.72 -0.94 -20.38
N ARG A 316 14.44 0.10 -19.93
CA ARG A 316 15.69 -0.05 -19.19
C ARG A 316 15.48 -0.64 -17.80
N THR A 317 14.53 -0.10 -17.05
CA THR A 317 14.30 -0.55 -15.67
C THR A 317 13.58 -1.88 -15.60
N SER A 318 12.82 -2.25 -16.63
CA SER A 318 12.07 -3.50 -16.64
C SER A 318 12.89 -4.76 -16.93
N THR A 319 14.07 -4.56 -17.53
CA THR A 319 15.03 -5.61 -17.88
C THR A 319 16.33 -5.52 -17.07
N CYS A 320 16.37 -4.60 -16.10
CA CYS A 320 17.51 -4.36 -15.23
C CYS A 320 17.71 -5.54 -14.25
N ASP A 321 18.96 -6.00 -14.12
CA ASP A 321 19.36 -7.03 -13.15
C ASP A 321 19.72 -6.45 -11.77
N GLN A 322 19.57 -5.13 -11.61
CA GLN A 322 19.80 -4.37 -10.38
C GLN A 322 21.23 -4.42 -9.83
N ARG A 323 22.22 -4.83 -10.64
CA ARG A 323 23.64 -4.72 -10.30
C ARG A 323 24.12 -3.28 -10.47
N CYS A 324 23.77 -2.45 -9.48
CA CYS A 324 23.93 -0.99 -9.55
C CYS A 324 25.37 -0.48 -9.33
N ALA A 325 26.32 -1.33 -8.92
CA ALA A 325 27.68 -0.90 -8.55
C ALA A 325 28.42 -0.19 -9.70
N ASP A 326 28.26 -0.70 -10.93
CA ASP A 326 28.95 -0.22 -12.12
C ASP A 326 27.99 0.47 -13.13
N CYS A 327 26.76 0.78 -12.71
CA CYS A 327 25.72 1.33 -13.60
C CYS A 327 25.30 2.75 -13.18
N THR A 328 25.39 3.70 -14.11
CA THR A 328 25.08 5.11 -13.88
C THR A 328 23.66 5.52 -14.28
N TYR A 329 22.91 4.66 -14.99
CA TYR A 329 21.64 5.04 -15.62
C TYR A 329 20.65 5.76 -14.69
N CYS A 330 20.43 5.25 -13.48
CA CYS A 330 19.52 5.89 -12.52
C CYS A 330 20.02 7.25 -12.01
N ALA A 331 21.34 7.44 -11.94
CA ALA A 331 21.95 8.72 -11.56
C ALA A 331 21.80 9.73 -12.70
N ASP A 332 22.10 9.31 -13.93
CA ASP A 332 21.93 10.15 -15.12
C ASP A 332 20.46 10.58 -15.31
N VAL A 333 19.53 9.66 -15.05
CA VAL A 333 18.09 9.96 -15.03
C VAL A 333 17.74 10.92 -13.90
N LEU A 334 18.25 10.70 -12.67
CA LEU A 334 18.01 11.62 -11.56
C LEU A 334 18.44 13.05 -11.92
N ASP A 335 19.65 13.23 -12.44
CA ASP A 335 20.16 14.55 -12.86
C ASP A 335 19.28 15.18 -13.94
N ARG A 336 18.76 14.37 -14.86
CA ARG A 336 17.85 14.82 -15.90
C ARG A 336 16.47 15.23 -15.36
N VAL A 337 15.92 14.54 -14.36
CA VAL A 337 14.55 14.80 -13.88
C VAL A 337 14.50 15.79 -12.73
N LEU A 338 15.61 15.97 -12.02
CA LEU A 338 15.69 16.88 -10.90
C LEU A 338 15.55 18.32 -11.40
N ALA A 339 14.59 19.04 -10.82
CA ALA A 339 14.33 20.44 -11.05
C ALA A 339 14.27 21.17 -9.72
N GLN A 340 14.50 22.49 -9.72
CA GLN A 340 14.32 23.34 -8.55
C GLN A 340 13.02 24.11 -8.71
N ALA A 341 12.26 24.23 -7.62
CA ALA A 341 11.17 25.20 -7.59
C ALA A 341 11.76 26.61 -7.76
N PRO A 342 11.09 27.53 -8.48
CA PRO A 342 11.52 28.93 -8.52
C PRO A 342 11.65 29.45 -7.08
N CYS A 343 12.80 30.04 -6.75
CA CYS A 343 12.91 30.83 -5.53
C CYS A 343 12.19 32.15 -5.79
N ASP A 344 10.97 32.30 -5.26
CA ASP A 344 10.35 33.62 -5.09
C ASP A 344 10.93 34.31 -3.85
#